data_AF-A0A7K0VZ78-F1
#
_entry.id   AF-A0A7K0VZ78-F1
#
_cell.length_a   1.000
_cell.length_b   1.000
_cell.length_c   1.000
_cell.angle_alpha   90.00
_cell.angle_beta   90.00
_cell.angle_gamma   90.00
#
_symmetry.space_group_name_H-M   'P 1'
#
loop_
_entity.id
_entity.type
_entity.pdbx_description
1 polymer ?
#
loop_
_entity_poly.entity_id
_entity_poly.type
_entity_poly.pdbx_seq_one_letter_code
_entity_poly.pdbx_strand_id
1 'polypeptide(L)'
;MNKIPSAISLGIRRGGLEIKQFSRQRESVVFTLLFPVILLVIFGSVFTDTIAPNVTFSQYFVAGMIASGLVNTGFQALAITIPLERDFGALKRLRGTPMPASSYFIGKAILV
;
A
#
# COMPACT_ATOMS: atom_id res chain seq x y z
N MET A 1 13.71 34.80 6.72
CA MET A 1 12.83 34.00 7.61
C MET A 1 12.43 32.74 6.84
N ASN A 2 13.07 31.59 7.09
CA ASN A 2 12.77 30.35 6.36
C ASN A 2 11.35 29.91 6.70
N LYS A 3 10.46 29.86 5.69
CA LYS A 3 9.10 29.33 5.85
C LYS A 3 9.22 27.89 6.34
N ILE A 4 8.69 27.63 7.53
CA ILE A 4 8.57 26.28 8.08
C ILE A 4 7.74 25.48 7.05
N PRO A 5 8.26 24.37 6.48
CA PRO A 5 7.55 23.65 5.45
C PRO A 5 6.21 23.13 5.99
N SER A 6 5.14 23.36 5.23
CA SER A 6 3.78 22.93 5.59
C SER A 6 3.73 21.43 5.84
N ALA A 7 2.87 21.00 6.78
CA ALA A 7 2.63 19.60 7.10
C ALA A 7 2.29 18.75 5.86
N ILE A 8 1.62 19.36 4.86
CA ILE A 8 1.29 18.71 3.59
C ILE A 8 2.55 18.49 2.75
N SER A 9 3.41 19.51 2.61
CA SER A 9 4.66 19.41 1.85
C SER A 9 5.59 18.34 2.43
N LEU A 10 5.68 18.30 3.76
CA LEU A 10 6.48 17.30 4.46
C LEU A 10 5.85 15.89 4.39
N GLY A 11 4.52 15.81 4.39
CA GLY A 11 3.79 14.56 4.21
C GLY A 11 3.99 13.95 2.82
N ILE A 12 3.95 14.76 1.75
CA ILE A 12 4.23 14.30 0.38
C ILE A 12 5.66 13.77 0.27
N ARG A 13 6.65 14.50 0.83
CA ARG A 13 8.04 14.05 0.85
C ARG A 13 8.21 12.74 1.62
N ARG A 14 7.49 12.57 2.73
CA ARG A 14 7.46 11.32 3.49
C ARG A 14 6.85 10.19 2.67
N GLY A 15 5.75 10.43 1.96
CA GLY A 15 5.15 9.45 1.04
C GLY A 15 6.14 8.92 0.00
N GLY A 16 6.94 9.82 -0.59
CA GLY A 16 8.02 9.40 -1.50
C GLY A 16 9.08 8.49 -0.85
N LEU A 17 9.38 8.71 0.44
CA LEU A 17 10.29 7.83 1.20
C LEU A 17 9.66 6.46 1.48
N GLU A 18 8.38 6.43 1.84
CA GLU A 18 7.64 5.18 2.08
C GLU A 18 7.58 4.33 0.82
N ILE A 19 7.24 4.93 -0.33
CA ILE A 19 7.24 4.24 -1.64
C ILE A 19 8.65 3.70 -1.95
N LYS A 20 9.70 4.50 -1.73
CA LYS A 20 11.07 4.05 -1.96
C LYS A 20 11.47 2.91 -1.03
N GLN A 21 11.01 2.89 0.21
CA GLN A 21 11.25 1.79 1.15
C GLN A 21 10.52 0.52 0.71
N PHE A 22 9.25 0.64 0.33
CA PHE A 22 8.46 -0.45 -0.23
C PHE A 22 9.15 -1.04 -1.46
N SER A 23 9.55 -0.22 -2.44
CA SER A 23 10.27 -0.70 -3.64
C SER A 23 11.61 -1.40 -3.33
N ARG A 24 12.23 -1.13 -2.17
CA ARG A 24 13.46 -1.81 -1.74
C ARG A 24 13.18 -3.13 -1.04
N GLN A 25 11.99 -3.34 -0.51
CA GLN A 25 11.51 -4.63 0.00
C GLN A 25 11.05 -5.50 -1.17
N ARG A 26 12.01 -5.98 -1.97
CA ARG A 26 11.77 -6.73 -3.20
C ARG A 26 10.83 -7.91 -3.00
N GLU A 27 10.99 -8.62 -1.89
CA GLU A 27 10.12 -9.74 -1.50
C GLU A 27 8.66 -9.27 -1.38
N SER A 28 8.40 -8.21 -0.61
CA SER A 28 7.05 -7.67 -0.45
C SER A 28 6.46 -7.18 -1.77
N VAL A 29 7.24 -6.48 -2.60
CA VAL A 29 6.79 -6.01 -3.94
C VAL A 29 6.41 -7.18 -4.83
N VAL A 30 7.28 -8.21 -4.88
CA VAL A 30 7.07 -9.42 -5.68
C VAL A 30 5.81 -10.14 -5.21
N PHE A 31 5.68 -10.44 -3.93
CA PHE A 31 4.52 -11.21 -3.44
C PHE A 31 3.22 -10.41 -3.49
N THR A 32 3.23 -9.10 -3.24
CA THR A 32 2.00 -8.31 -3.29
C THR A 32 1.50 -8.09 -4.72
N LEU A 33 2.38 -7.97 -5.72
CA LEU A 33 1.98 -7.71 -7.11
C LEU A 33 1.92 -8.95 -8.00
N LEU A 34 2.90 -9.86 -7.91
CA LEU A 34 2.96 -11.04 -8.78
C LEU A 34 1.96 -12.11 -8.36
N PHE A 35 1.71 -12.27 -7.06
CA PHE A 35 0.82 -13.33 -6.58
C PHE A 35 -0.62 -13.20 -7.15
N PRO A 36 -1.28 -12.03 -7.12
CA PRO A 36 -2.59 -11.87 -7.76
C PRO A 36 -2.55 -12.07 -9.27
N VAL A 37 -1.47 -11.65 -9.93
CA VAL A 37 -1.32 -11.80 -11.39
C VAL A 37 -1.17 -13.28 -11.77
N ILE A 38 -0.38 -14.05 -11.02
CA ILE A 38 -0.23 -15.49 -11.23
C ILE A 38 -1.58 -16.19 -11.04
N LEU A 39 -2.31 -15.87 -9.96
CA LEU A 39 -3.65 -16.42 -9.74
C LEU A 39 -4.61 -16.07 -10.86
N LEU A 40 -4.58 -14.84 -11.36
CA LEU A 40 -5.42 -14.39 -12.47
C LEU A 40 -5.09 -15.12 -13.77
N VAL A 41 -3.81 -15.38 -14.07
CA VAL A 41 -3.43 -16.18 -15.24
C VAL A 41 -3.91 -17.62 -15.10
N ILE A 42 -3.69 -18.24 -13.94
CA ILE A 42 -4.13 -19.62 -13.68
C ILE A 42 -5.64 -19.72 -13.80
N PHE A 43 -6.38 -18.92 -13.03
CA PHE A 43 -7.84 -19.00 -13.01
C PHE A 43 -8.49 -18.49 -14.29
N GLY A 44 -7.93 -17.46 -14.93
CA GLY A 44 -8.42 -16.97 -16.22
C GLY A 44 -8.18 -17.96 -17.36
N SER A 45 -7.15 -18.81 -17.27
CA SER A 45 -6.90 -19.88 -18.25
C SER A 45 -7.79 -21.11 -18.02
N VAL A 46 -8.15 -21.41 -16.78
CA VAL A 46 -8.98 -22.58 -16.41
C VAL A 46 -10.47 -22.27 -16.55
N PHE A 47 -10.90 -21.06 -16.21
CA PHE A 47 -12.31 -20.66 -16.21
C PHE A 47 -12.59 -19.67 -17.36
N THR A 48 -13.06 -20.21 -18.48
CA THR A 48 -13.50 -19.43 -19.65
C THR A 48 -14.99 -19.09 -19.65
N ASP A 49 -15.73 -19.56 -18.65
CA ASP A 49 -17.18 -19.39 -18.59
C ASP A 49 -17.60 -17.93 -18.34
N THR A 50 -18.75 -17.57 -18.88
CA THR A 50 -19.40 -16.28 -18.61
C THR A 50 -20.30 -16.40 -17.39
N ILE A 51 -20.11 -15.53 -16.39
CA ILE A 51 -20.90 -15.51 -15.16
C ILE A 51 -22.24 -14.78 -15.40
N ALA A 52 -22.23 -13.78 -16.27
CA ALA A 52 -23.41 -13.00 -16.64
C ALA A 52 -23.31 -12.56 -18.12
N PRO A 53 -24.39 -12.03 -18.74
CA PRO A 53 -24.33 -11.52 -20.10
C PRO A 53 -23.21 -10.48 -20.23
N ASN A 54 -22.26 -10.71 -21.13
CA ASN A 54 -21.06 -9.89 -21.37
C ASN A 54 -20.08 -9.77 -20.18
N VAL A 55 -20.17 -10.62 -19.15
CA VAL A 55 -19.22 -10.66 -18.03
C VAL A 55 -18.52 -12.01 -17.98
N THR A 56 -17.23 -11.99 -18.32
CA THR A 56 -16.36 -13.17 -18.21
C THR A 56 -15.98 -13.43 -16.76
N PHE A 57 -15.71 -14.70 -16.41
CA PHE A 57 -15.18 -15.04 -15.09
C PHE A 57 -13.91 -14.25 -14.76
N SER A 58 -13.02 -14.08 -15.75
CA SER A 58 -11.80 -13.27 -15.61
C SER A 58 -12.09 -11.85 -15.15
N GLN A 59 -13.07 -11.15 -15.72
CA GLN A 59 -13.43 -9.78 -15.33
C GLN A 59 -13.96 -9.71 -13.89
N TYR A 60 -14.83 -10.65 -13.51
CA TYR A 60 -15.33 -10.74 -12.13
C TYR A 60 -14.19 -10.99 -11.14
N PHE A 61 -13.30 -11.92 -11.48
CA PHE A 61 -12.15 -12.28 -10.63
C PHE A 61 -11.16 -11.12 -10.50
N VAL A 62 -10.87 -10.38 -11.58
CA VAL A 62 -10.05 -9.16 -11.54
C VAL A 62 -10.63 -8.16 -10.55
N ALA A 63 -11.94 -7.89 -10.61
CA ALA A 63 -12.60 -6.95 -9.70
C ALA A 63 -12.47 -7.40 -8.24
N GLY A 64 -12.65 -8.69 -7.96
CA GLY A 64 -12.45 -9.27 -6.63
C GLY A 64 -11.00 -9.15 -6.14
N MET A 65 -10.03 -9.40 -7.02
CA MET A 65 -8.60 -9.25 -6.69
C MET A 65 -8.22 -7.79 -6.39
N ILE A 66 -8.77 -6.83 -7.13
CA ILE A 66 -8.59 -5.39 -6.84
C ILE A 66 -9.18 -5.05 -5.47
N ALA A 67 -10.41 -5.48 -5.19
CA ALA A 67 -11.05 -5.22 -3.90
C ALA A 67 -10.26 -5.83 -2.73
N SER A 68 -9.82 -7.07 -2.87
CA SER A 68 -8.97 -7.76 -1.89
C SER A 68 -7.63 -7.04 -1.70
N GLY A 69 -6.99 -6.61 -2.79
CA GLY A 69 -5.75 -5.86 -2.78
C GLY A 69 -5.87 -4.55 -1.99
N LEU A 70 -6.94 -3.78 -2.22
CA LEU A 70 -7.21 -2.53 -1.50
C LEU A 70 -7.40 -2.76 0.00
N VAL A 71 -8.11 -3.82 0.41
CA VAL A 71 -8.28 -4.15 1.83
C VAL A 71 -6.96 -4.60 2.46
N ASN A 72 -6.19 -5.41 1.74
CA ASN A 72 -4.89 -5.89 2.20
C ASN A 72 -3.89 -4.74 2.40
N THR A 73 -3.72 -3.84 1.42
CA THR A 73 -2.78 -2.73 1.55
C THR A 73 -3.30 -1.63 2.49
N GLY A 74 -4.58 -1.30 2.42
CA GLY A 74 -5.14 -0.19 3.19
C GLY A 74 -5.47 -0.49 4.64
N PHE A 75 -5.78 -1.74 4.98
CA PHE A 75 -6.13 -2.10 6.36
C PHE A 75 -5.08 -3.03 6.96
N GLN A 76 -4.83 -4.18 6.33
CA GLN A 76 -3.97 -5.21 6.91
C GLN A 76 -2.51 -4.76 7.00
N ALA A 77 -1.95 -4.20 5.93
CA ALA A 77 -0.55 -3.76 5.90
C ALA A 77 -0.29 -2.61 6.88
N LEU A 78 -1.23 -1.65 7.02
CA LEU A 78 -1.12 -0.59 8.03
C LEU A 78 -1.22 -1.13 9.46
N ALA A 79 -2.15 -2.07 9.70
CA ALA A 79 -2.32 -2.70 11.00
C ALA A 79 -1.08 -3.47 11.45
N ILE A 80 -0.27 -3.97 10.51
CA ILE A 80 1.01 -4.63 10.79
C ILE A 80 2.15 -3.60 10.93
N THR A 81 2.25 -2.66 10.00
CA THR A 81 3.41 -1.76 9.90
C THR A 81 3.47 -0.74 11.04
N ILE A 82 2.34 -0.19 11.48
CA ILE A 82 2.32 0.84 12.53
C ILE A 82 2.81 0.30 13.88
N PRO A 83 2.34 -0.87 14.37
CA PRO A 83 2.91 -1.51 15.55
C PRO A 83 4.40 -1.84 15.41
N LEU A 84 4.82 -2.39 14.26
CA LEU A 84 6.25 -2.68 14.03
C LEU A 84 7.11 -1.42 14.15
N GLU A 85 6.69 -0.30 13.55
CA GLU A 85 7.39 0.97 13.66
C GLU A 85 7.39 1.54 15.08
N ARG A 86 6.32 1.28 15.85
CA ARG A 86 6.26 1.63 17.26
C ARG A 86 7.28 0.82 18.06
N ASP A 87 7.39 -0.48 17.80
CA ASP A 87 8.30 -1.39 18.49
C ASP A 87 9.78 -1.07 18.18
N PHE A 88 10.09 -0.75 16.92
CA PHE A 88 11.41 -0.25 16.52
C PHE A 88 11.72 1.17 17.02
N GLY A 89 10.81 1.81 17.75
CA GLY A 89 10.98 3.16 18.28
C GLY A 89 11.03 4.24 17.21
N ALA A 90 10.63 3.95 15.97
CA ALA A 90 10.61 4.91 14.87
C ALA A 90 9.68 6.09 15.17
N LEU A 91 8.53 5.82 15.79
CA LEU A 91 7.59 6.86 16.21
C LEU A 91 8.17 7.75 17.33
N LYS A 92 9.00 7.21 18.23
CA LYS A 92 9.68 7.99 19.28
C LYS A 92 10.72 8.93 18.67
N ARG A 93 11.53 8.43 17.73
CA ARG A 93 12.49 9.23 16.96
C ARG A 93 11.81 10.32 16.15
N LEU A 94 10.67 10.01 15.53
CA LEU A 94 9.90 10.98 14.75
C LEU A 94 9.40 12.15 15.61
N ARG A 95 8.96 11.86 16.85
CA ARG A 95 8.55 12.90 17.83
C ARG A 95 9.72 13.78 18.31
N GLY A 96 10.97 13.34 18.12
CA GLY A 96 12.17 14.15 18.37
C GLY A 96 12.54 15.08 17.21
N THR A 97 11.84 15.00 16.07
CA THR A 97 12.06 15.88 14.91
C THR A 97 10.97 16.96 14.83
N PRO A 98 11.21 18.12 14.19
CA PRO A 98 10.20 19.17 14.00
C PRO A 98 9.08 18.79 13.02
N MET A 99 8.86 17.49 12.75
CA MET A 99 7.87 16.98 11.81
C MET A 99 6.50 16.81 12.48
N PRO A 100 5.42 17.42 11.96
CA PRO A 100 4.07 17.22 12.46
C PRO A 100 3.61 15.75 12.34
N ALA A 101 2.88 15.25 13.34
CA ALA A 101 2.32 13.90 13.31
C ALA A 101 1.38 13.65 12.11
N SER A 102 0.68 14.69 11.64
CA SER A 102 -0.15 14.62 10.44
C SER A 102 0.65 14.30 9.17
N SER A 103 1.90 14.78 9.07
CA SER A 103 2.77 14.48 7.93
C SER A 103 3.14 12.99 7.85
N TYR A 104 3.20 12.29 8.98
CA TYR A 104 3.40 10.83 9.00
C TYR A 104 2.20 10.09 8.42
N PHE A 105 0.99 10.44 8.87
CA PHE A 105 -0.23 9.82 8.37
C PHE A 105 -0.47 10.14 6.89
N ILE A 106 -0.17 11.35 6.43
CA ILE A 106 -0.20 11.69 4.99
C ILE A 106 0.78 10.81 4.22
N GLY A 107 2.00 10.58 4.75
CA GLY A 107 2.97 9.69 4.12
C GLY A 107 2.47 8.24 4.03
N LYS A 108 1.81 7.73 5.08
CA LYS A 108 1.20 6.38 5.08
C LYS A 108 0.00 6.27 4.15
N ALA A 109 -0.81 7.32 4.05
CA ALA A 109 -1.93 7.38 3.12
C ALA A 109 -1.49 7.42 1.65
N ILE A 110 -0.30 7.96 1.35
CA ILE A 110 0.28 7.95 0.00
C ILE A 110 0.90 6.59 -0.35
N LEU A 111 1.36 5.83 0.64
CA LEU A 111 1.93 4.50 0.44
C LEU A 111 0.86 3.47 0.02
N VAL A 112 -0.34 3.58 0.58
CA VAL A 112 -1.49 2.71 0.34
C VAL A 112 -2.17 3.08 -0.96
#